data_AF-A0AA44UAU2-F1
#
_entry.id   AF-A0AA44UAU2-F1
#
_cell.length_a   1.000
_cell.length_b   1.000
_cell.length_c   1.000
_cell.angle_alpha   90.00
_cell.angle_beta   90.00
_cell.angle_gamma   90.00
#
_symmetry.space_group_name_H-M   'P 1'
#
loop_
_entity.id
_entity.type
_entity.pdbx_description
1 polymer ?
#
loop_
_entity_poly.entity_id
_entity_poly.type
_entity_poly.pdbx_seq_one_letter_code
_entity_poly.pdbx_strand_id
1 'polypeptide(L)'
;MCPTPNYTDWVKIKFKQFSYLKFIYGYATENQDKDIDNTLELGELKQDDEILDYGGALALIRRRYNLPTSFIIDIVCREIELEFLDQESFN
;
A
#
# COMPACT_ATOMS: atom_id res chain seq x y z
N MET A 1 16.98 -16.70 -14.34
CA MET A 1 15.97 -15.68 -14.74
C MET A 1 15.22 -15.29 -13.49
N CYS A 2 15.15 -14.00 -13.15
CA CYS A 2 14.23 -13.55 -12.11
C CYS A 2 12.80 -13.73 -12.64
N PRO A 3 11.91 -14.41 -11.90
CA PRO A 3 10.53 -14.57 -12.33
C PRO A 3 9.90 -13.17 -12.47
N THR A 4 9.22 -12.93 -13.57
CA THR A 4 8.34 -11.76 -13.68
C THR A 4 7.21 -11.96 -12.68
N PRO A 5 6.94 -10.99 -11.78
CA PRO A 5 5.90 -11.15 -10.77
C PRO A 5 4.53 -11.39 -11.42
N ASN A 6 3.79 -12.36 -10.88
CA ASN A 6 2.40 -12.61 -11.17
C ASN A 6 1.51 -11.86 -10.18
N TYR A 7 0.31 -11.49 -10.61
CA TYR A 7 -0.70 -10.85 -9.76
C TYR A 7 -1.10 -11.70 -8.55
N THR A 8 -0.94 -13.04 -8.63
CA THR A 8 -1.24 -13.96 -7.53
C THR A 8 -0.07 -14.21 -6.58
N ASP A 9 1.11 -13.63 -6.83
CA ASP A 9 2.29 -13.88 -6.01
C ASP A 9 2.17 -13.13 -4.67
N TRP A 10 2.52 -13.82 -3.59
CA TRP A 10 2.72 -13.18 -2.30
C TRP A 10 4.12 -12.57 -2.27
N VAL A 11 4.20 -11.25 -2.23
CA VAL A 11 5.46 -10.52 -2.33
C VAL A 11 5.60 -9.56 -1.16
N LYS A 12 6.73 -9.63 -0.46
CA LYS A 12 7.16 -8.59 0.47
C LYS A 12 7.98 -7.56 -0.30
N ILE A 13 7.47 -6.33 -0.31
CA ILE A 13 8.12 -5.19 -0.97
C ILE A 13 8.92 -4.42 0.08
N LYS A 14 10.19 -4.10 -0.24
CA LYS A 14 11.04 -3.24 0.59
C LYS A 14 11.48 -2.03 -0.22
N PHE A 15 11.08 -0.85 0.23
CA PHE A 15 11.55 0.42 -0.30
C PHE A 15 12.81 0.85 0.44
N LYS A 16 13.95 0.89 -0.25
CA LYS A 16 15.25 1.25 0.34
C LYS A 16 15.61 2.69 0.00
N GLN A 17 16.30 3.34 0.93
CA GLN A 17 16.74 4.74 0.79
C GLN A 17 15.57 5.67 0.42
N PHE A 18 14.42 5.50 1.09
CA PHE A 18 13.27 6.37 0.84
C PHE A 18 13.52 7.77 1.39
N SER A 19 13.00 8.79 0.69
CA SER A 19 13.04 10.20 1.12
C SER A 19 11.66 10.75 1.46
N TYR A 20 10.61 10.11 0.94
CA TYR A 20 9.21 10.47 1.19
C TYR A 20 8.35 9.21 1.18
N LEU A 21 7.39 9.14 2.11
CA LEU A 21 6.32 8.15 2.16
C LEU A 21 5.05 8.82 2.65
N LYS A 22 3.97 8.68 1.90
CA LYS A 22 2.62 8.96 2.34
C LYS A 22 1.77 7.72 2.21
N PHE A 23 1.33 7.20 3.34
CA PHE A 23 0.46 6.04 3.41
C PHE A 23 -0.92 6.49 3.87
N ILE A 24 -1.89 6.41 2.97
CA ILE A 24 -3.29 6.69 3.25
C ILE A 24 -4.02 5.35 3.32
N TYR A 25 -4.80 5.12 4.36
CA TYR A 25 -5.61 3.91 4.48
C TYR A 25 -6.98 4.22 5.05
N GLY A 26 -8.00 3.73 4.35
CA GLY A 26 -9.40 3.99 4.65
C GLY A 26 -10.08 2.78 5.27
N TYR A 27 -10.90 3.01 6.30
CA TYR A 27 -11.77 1.98 6.88
C TYR A 27 -13.22 2.22 6.49
N ALA A 28 -13.95 1.13 6.27
CA ALA A 28 -15.40 1.19 6.29
C ALA A 28 -15.89 0.96 7.73
N THR A 29 -16.70 1.89 8.26
CA THR A 29 -17.36 1.68 9.54
C THR A 29 -18.83 1.30 9.30
N GLU A 30 -19.41 0.49 10.19
CA GLU A 30 -20.80 0.00 10.05
C GLU A 30 -21.85 1.12 9.97
N ASN A 31 -21.53 2.34 10.42
CA ASN A 31 -22.50 3.40 10.69
C ASN A 31 -22.14 4.78 10.10
N GLN A 32 -21.21 4.90 9.15
CA GLN A 32 -20.94 6.19 8.50
C GLN A 32 -20.88 6.09 6.97
N ASP A 33 -21.64 6.96 6.29
CA ASP A 33 -21.47 7.35 4.89
C ASP A 33 -20.17 8.17 4.66
N LYS A 34 -19.19 8.08 5.57
CA LYS A 34 -17.95 8.85 5.53
C LYS A 34 -16.77 7.89 5.56
N ASP A 35 -15.96 7.95 4.51
CA ASP A 35 -14.66 7.31 4.45
C ASP A 35 -13.76 7.97 5.50
N ILE A 36 -13.26 7.19 6.47
CA ILE A 36 -12.25 7.66 7.42
C ILE A 36 -10.89 7.31 6.83
N ASP A 37 -10.24 8.32 6.25
CA ASP A 37 -8.88 8.19 5.74
C ASP A 37 -7.87 8.52 6.83
N ASN A 38 -7.07 7.54 7.21
CA ASN A 38 -5.92 7.74 8.07
C ASN A 38 -4.71 7.99 7.19
N THR A 39 -3.89 8.97 7.56
CA THR A 39 -2.66 9.30 6.84
C THR A 39 -1.46 9.16 7.77
N LEU A 40 -0.49 8.35 7.37
CA LEU A 40 0.86 8.32 7.91
C LEU A 40 1.78 8.95 6.88
N GLU A 41 2.44 10.04 7.22
CA GLU A 41 3.33 10.76 6.31
C GLU A 41 4.72 10.90 6.96
N LEU A 42 5.76 10.55 6.20
CA LEU A 42 7.16 10.55 6.63
C LEU A 42 8.04 11.20 5.56
N GLY A 43 8.97 12.05 5.99
CA GLY A 43 9.89 12.76 5.11
C GLY A 43 9.27 14.02 4.49
N GLU A 44 9.89 14.53 3.42
CA GLU A 44 9.46 15.73 2.71
C GLU A 44 9.56 15.51 1.20
N LEU A 45 8.47 15.81 0.48
CA LEU A 45 8.43 15.73 -0.97
C LEU A 45 9.09 16.96 -1.59
N LYS A 46 10.02 16.75 -2.52
CA LYS A 46 10.70 17.83 -3.26
C LYS A 46 10.11 17.99 -4.66
N GLN A 47 10.34 19.18 -5.25
CA GLN A 47 9.75 19.56 -6.53
C GLN A 47 10.07 18.59 -7.69
N ASP A 48 11.26 17.99 -7.69
CA ASP A 48 11.75 17.12 -8.76
C ASP A 48 11.75 15.63 -8.37
N ASP A 49 11.09 15.27 -7.27
CA ASP A 49 11.01 13.87 -6.84
C ASP A 49 10.11 13.06 -7.79
N GLU A 50 10.58 11.88 -8.19
CA GLU A 50 9.76 10.90 -8.91
C GLU A 50 8.96 10.06 -7.91
N ILE A 51 7.64 10.23 -7.92
CA ILE A 51 6.73 9.51 -7.03
C ILE A 51 6.30 8.22 -7.67
N LEU A 52 6.43 7.13 -6.92
CA LEU A 52 5.80 5.85 -7.21
C LEU A 52 4.50 5.75 -6.40
N ASP A 53 3.38 5.52 -7.08
CA ASP A 53 2.05 5.40 -6.47
C ASP A 53 1.58 3.93 -6.55
N TYR A 54 1.17 3.40 -5.41
CA TYR A 54 0.55 2.08 -5.28
C TYR A 54 -0.75 2.20 -4.51
N GLY A 55 -1.85 1.68 -5.06
CA GLY A 55 -3.13 1.71 -4.36
C GLY A 55 -4.01 0.52 -4.67
N GLY A 56 -4.98 0.31 -3.78
CA GLY A 56 -6.01 -0.70 -3.93
C GLY A 56 -7.23 -0.37 -3.10
N ALA A 57 -8.42 -0.65 -3.63
CA ALA A 57 -9.68 -0.46 -2.94
C ALA A 57 -10.59 -1.70 -3.09
N LEU A 58 -11.16 -2.15 -1.98
CA LEU A 58 -12.19 -3.18 -1.93
C LEU A 58 -13.57 -2.53 -2.09
N ALA A 59 -14.09 -2.56 -3.32
CA ALA A 59 -15.38 -1.93 -3.64
C ALA A 59 -16.59 -2.51 -2.89
N LEU A 60 -16.51 -3.75 -2.39
CA LEU A 60 -17.68 -4.55 -1.99
C LEU A 60 -17.86 -4.78 -0.48
N ILE A 61 -16.88 -4.43 0.37
CA ILE A 61 -16.94 -4.69 1.83
C ILE A 61 -17.22 -3.38 2.62
N ARG A 62 -17.56 -2.30 1.91
CA ARG A 62 -17.69 -0.94 2.45
C ARG A 62 -18.78 -0.70 3.50
N ARG A 63 -19.53 -1.72 3.95
CA ARG A 63 -20.70 -1.50 4.82
C ARG A 63 -20.84 -2.41 6.05
N ARG A 64 -19.91 -3.32 6.34
CA ARG A 64 -20.14 -4.31 7.41
C ARG A 64 -18.97 -4.69 8.31
N TYR A 65 -17.76 -4.22 8.05
CA TYR A 65 -16.60 -4.66 8.85
C TYR A 65 -15.61 -3.51 9.00
N ASN A 66 -15.12 -3.30 10.24
CA ASN A 66 -14.06 -2.36 10.61
C ASN A 66 -12.68 -2.79 10.07
N LEU A 67 -12.62 -3.07 8.77
CA LEU A 67 -11.45 -3.55 8.04
C LEU A 67 -10.94 -2.44 7.12
N PRO A 68 -9.62 -2.39 6.85
CA PRO A 68 -9.09 -1.52 5.80
C PRO A 68 -9.76 -1.88 4.48
N THR A 69 -10.45 -0.92 3.88
CA THR A 69 -11.16 -1.09 2.60
C THR A 69 -10.45 -0.40 1.46
N SER A 70 -9.47 0.45 1.75
CA SER A 70 -8.60 1.02 0.73
C SER A 70 -7.26 1.39 1.32
N PHE A 71 -6.26 1.44 0.46
CA PHE A 71 -4.99 2.06 0.77
C PHE A 71 -4.40 2.72 -0.49
N ILE A 72 -3.59 3.75 -0.26
CA ILE A 72 -2.76 4.44 -1.23
C ILE A 72 -1.38 4.63 -0.57
N ILE A 73 -0.32 4.38 -1.32
CA ILE A 73 1.07 4.57 -0.94
C ILE A 73 1.71 5.45 -2.01
N ASP A 74 2.02 6.69 -1.67
CA ASP A 74 2.94 7.53 -2.44
C ASP A 74 4.34 7.37 -1.84
N ILE A 75 5.33 7.01 -2.65
CA ILE A 75 6.69 6.79 -2.17
C ILE A 75 7.74 7.31 -3.14
N VAL A 76 8.78 7.95 -2.58
CA VAL A 76 10.01 8.31 -3.29
C VAL A 76 11.14 7.49 -2.69
N CYS A 77 11.73 6.62 -3.49
CA CYS A 77 12.84 5.76 -3.07
C CYS A 77 13.81 5.49 -4.22
N ARG A 78 15.03 5.07 -3.88
CA ARG A 78 16.06 4.77 -4.89
C ARG A 78 16.03 3.33 -5.38
N GLU A 79 15.62 2.41 -4.51
CA GLU A 79 15.72 0.98 -4.74
C GLU A 79 14.48 0.27 -4.20
N ILE A 80 13.92 -0.64 -4.99
CA ILE A 80 12.85 -1.55 -4.59
C ILE A 80 13.39 -2.97 -4.65
N GLU A 81 13.28 -3.68 -3.53
CA GLU A 81 13.54 -5.11 -3.45
C GLU A 81 12.22 -5.86 -3.29
N LEU A 82 12.05 -6.91 -4.09
CA LEU A 82 10.93 -7.83 -4.02
C LEU A 82 11.42 -9.16 -3.46
N GLU A 83 10.78 -9.63 -2.40
CA GLU A 83 10.98 -10.94 -1.80
C GLU A 83 9.70 -11.75 -2.02
N PHE A 84 9.79 -12.79 -2.86
CA PHE A 84 8.68 -13.70 -3.14
C PHE A 84 8.53 -14.69 -1.98
N LEU A 85 7.30 -14.83 -1.50
CA LEU A 85 6.98 -15.63 -0.33
C LEU A 85 6.11 -16.81 -0.76
N ASP A 86 6.36 -17.98 -0.17
CA ASP A 86 5.49 -19.12 -0.34
C ASP A 86 4.18 -18.88 0.44
N GLN A 87 3.04 -18.94 -0.26
CA GLN A 87 1.72 -18.66 0.30
C GLN A 87 1.37 -19.57 1.50
N GLU A 88 1.92 -20.79 1.54
CA GLU A 88 1.74 -21.73 2.65
C GLU A 88 2.32 -21.25 3.99
N SER A 89 3.21 -20.25 3.97
CA SER A 89 3.86 -19.70 5.17
C SER A 89 2.96 -18.81 6.03
N PHE A 90 1.77 -18.46 5.54
CA PHE A 90 0.84 -17.51 6.18
C PHE A 90 -0.47 -18.16 6.67
N ASN A 91 -0.58 -19.49 6.56
CA ASN A 91 -1.71 -20.28 7.09
C ASN A 91 -1.43 -20.82 8.50
#